data_AF-A0A1B1Y8R3-F1
#
_entry.id   AF-A0A1B1Y8R3-F1
#
_cell.length_a   1.000
_cell.length_b   1.000
_cell.length_c   1.000
_cell.angle_alpha   90.00
_cell.angle_beta   90.00
_cell.angle_gamma   90.00
#
_symmetry.space_group_name_H-M   'P 1'
#
loop_
_entity.id
_entity.type
_entity.pdbx_description
1 polymer ?
#
loop_
_entity_poly.entity_id
_entity_poly.type
_entity_poly.pdbx_seq_one_letter_code
_entity_poly.pdbx_strand_id
1 'polypeptide(L)'
;MKNILKLITLMTTSLFAQSKGDIAFIGYNADGDDDFAIVALSDIPAGTTIYFTDSEPNVSGTGMIDDSEGVLTWVVGESILTAGTVVTFTDTDNDTNPAFGASNGTITRSNAGFLLTASEGDNIFATLGNPASDEVTVWLAGFEYRNTGQGTNFSQTGLTVGVNYLVINDTASKDGGQYTGVRTGKTISEYRDLINNEENWDTETEDGESVLPFNSTNFELVSLFNSINTIPGLKLSVENKKITTNIGSIINVCDVLGKQVVNQDLPQGIYLVTVKQEEKMEVYKVAI
;
A
#
# COMPACT_ATOMS: atom_id res chain seq x y z
N MET A 1 -15.89 -33.34 -42.14
CA MET A 1 -15.77 -33.10 -40.68
C MET A 1 -15.33 -31.66 -40.47
N LYS A 2 -16.16 -30.81 -39.84
CA LYS A 2 -15.81 -29.41 -39.51
C LYS A 2 -15.10 -29.42 -38.15
N ASN A 3 -13.82 -29.08 -38.13
CA ASN A 3 -13.08 -28.89 -36.88
C ASN A 3 -13.44 -27.53 -36.29
N ILE A 4 -14.20 -27.52 -35.20
CA ILE A 4 -14.51 -26.32 -34.43
C ILE A 4 -13.31 -26.04 -33.52
N LEU A 5 -12.57 -24.98 -33.81
CA LEU A 5 -11.52 -24.45 -32.96
C LEU A 5 -12.18 -23.80 -31.73
N LYS A 6 -12.01 -24.40 -30.55
CA LYS A 6 -12.43 -23.80 -29.27
C LYS A 6 -11.33 -22.86 -28.79
N LEU A 7 -11.59 -21.56 -28.85
CA LEU A 7 -10.76 -20.55 -28.22
C LEU A 7 -11.01 -20.61 -26.70
N ILE A 8 -10.00 -21.04 -25.94
CA ILE A 8 -10.01 -20.98 -24.48
C ILE A 8 -9.42 -19.61 -24.11
N THR A 9 -10.28 -18.68 -23.70
CA THR A 9 -9.85 -17.41 -23.11
C THR A 9 -9.50 -17.66 -21.65
N LEU A 10 -8.21 -17.69 -21.33
CA LEU A 10 -7.73 -17.72 -19.94
C LEU A 10 -7.84 -16.31 -19.37
N MET A 11 -8.90 -16.03 -18.59
CA MET A 11 -8.93 -14.85 -17.73
C MET A 11 -7.96 -15.09 -16.58
N THR A 12 -6.79 -14.46 -16.62
CA THR A 12 -5.94 -14.33 -15.43
C THR A 12 -6.55 -13.29 -14.53
N THR A 13 -7.38 -13.69 -13.57
CA THR A 13 -7.69 -12.83 -12.42
C THR A 13 -6.43 -12.76 -11.57
N SER A 14 -5.71 -11.64 -11.62
CA SER A 14 -4.72 -11.35 -10.59
C SER A 14 -5.48 -11.23 -9.27
N LEU A 15 -5.38 -12.24 -8.41
CA LEU A 15 -5.74 -12.08 -7.00
C LEU A 15 -4.67 -11.17 -6.40
N PHE A 16 -4.99 -9.89 -6.29
CA PHE A 16 -4.26 -8.98 -5.42
C PHE A 16 -4.69 -9.33 -3.99
N ALA A 17 -3.87 -10.12 -3.30
CA ALA A 17 -4.03 -10.32 -1.87
C ALA A 17 -3.12 -9.32 -1.18
N GLN A 18 -3.71 -8.35 -0.47
CA GLN A 18 -2.90 -7.41 0.31
C GLN A 18 -2.22 -8.13 1.45
N SER A 19 -1.05 -7.62 1.80
CA SER A 19 -0.10 -8.20 2.71
C SER A 19 0.38 -7.16 3.72
N LYS A 20 1.13 -7.63 4.73
CA LYS A 20 1.62 -6.77 5.81
C LYS A 20 2.47 -5.63 5.25
N GLY A 21 2.16 -4.42 5.67
CA GLY A 21 2.80 -3.19 5.26
C GLY A 21 2.26 -2.59 3.96
N ASP A 22 1.30 -3.21 3.26
CA ASP A 22 0.76 -2.65 2.00
C ASP A 22 -0.05 -1.37 2.21
N ILE A 23 -0.30 -0.98 3.46
CA ILE A 23 -0.72 0.35 3.89
C ILE A 23 0.13 0.79 5.08
N ALA A 24 0.18 2.10 5.35
CA ALA A 24 0.75 2.66 6.56
C ALA A 24 -0.04 3.90 7.01
N PHE A 25 -0.17 4.11 8.30
CA PHE A 25 -0.77 5.31 8.88
C PHE A 25 0.18 6.50 8.74
N ILE A 26 -0.36 7.68 8.45
CA ILE A 26 0.40 8.92 8.21
C ILE A 26 -0.22 10.16 8.87
N GLY A 27 -1.31 10.00 9.62
CA GLY A 27 -1.94 11.06 10.40
C GLY A 27 -2.99 10.53 11.35
N TYR A 28 -3.20 11.19 12.48
CA TYR A 28 -4.29 10.97 13.43
C TYR A 28 -4.68 12.28 14.14
N ASN A 29 -5.95 12.39 14.48
CA ASN A 29 -6.57 13.39 15.36
C ASN A 29 -7.45 12.63 16.36
N ALA A 30 -7.26 12.87 17.66
CA ALA A 30 -7.99 12.24 18.77
C ALA A 30 -8.71 13.28 19.66
N ASP A 31 -8.83 14.53 19.19
CA ASP A 31 -9.66 15.57 19.77
C ASP A 31 -10.79 15.95 18.80
N GLY A 32 -11.87 16.52 19.33
CA GLY A 32 -13.00 16.92 18.49
C GLY A 32 -13.68 15.70 17.88
N ASP A 33 -13.85 15.71 16.56
CA ASP A 33 -14.30 14.54 15.81
C ASP A 33 -13.07 13.76 15.30
N ASP A 34 -13.01 12.44 15.46
CA ASP A 34 -11.77 11.69 15.26
C ASP A 34 -11.38 11.52 13.79
N ASP A 35 -10.11 11.69 13.44
CA ASP A 35 -9.62 11.51 12.07
C ASP A 35 -8.36 10.64 12.02
N PHE A 36 -8.13 10.03 10.87
CA PHE A 36 -6.82 9.46 10.54
C PHE A 36 -6.54 9.47 9.04
N ALA A 37 -5.29 9.24 8.68
CA ALA A 37 -4.88 9.11 7.29
C ALA A 37 -3.95 7.93 7.08
N ILE A 38 -4.06 7.31 5.90
CA ILE A 38 -3.16 6.26 5.44
C ILE A 38 -2.52 6.62 4.10
N VAL A 39 -1.43 5.94 3.77
CA VAL A 39 -0.93 5.82 2.40
C VAL A 39 -0.97 4.37 1.94
N ALA A 40 -1.39 4.15 0.70
CA ALA A 40 -1.27 2.85 0.03
C ALA A 40 0.18 2.61 -0.37
N LEU A 41 0.81 1.53 0.07
CA LEU A 41 2.19 1.14 -0.26
C LEU A 41 2.25 -0.02 -1.26
N SER A 42 1.09 -0.46 -1.73
CA SER A 42 0.88 -1.35 -2.87
C SER A 42 -0.42 -0.93 -3.56
N ASP A 43 -0.60 -1.34 -4.81
CA ASP A 43 -1.86 -1.12 -5.51
C ASP A 43 -2.98 -1.89 -4.79
N ILE A 44 -4.06 -1.22 -4.40
CA ILE A 44 -5.24 -1.84 -3.79
C ILE A 44 -6.35 -1.92 -4.85
N PRO A 45 -6.89 -3.12 -5.15
CA PRO A 45 -7.98 -3.26 -6.11
C PRO A 45 -9.22 -2.44 -5.75
N ALA A 46 -9.94 -2.02 -6.78
CA ALA A 46 -11.27 -1.45 -6.64
C ALA A 46 -12.19 -2.38 -5.82
N GLY A 47 -12.98 -1.80 -4.91
CA GLY A 47 -13.93 -2.54 -4.09
C GLY A 47 -13.31 -3.48 -3.04
N THR A 48 -12.00 -3.40 -2.80
CA THR A 48 -11.38 -4.10 -1.66
C THR A 48 -11.97 -3.56 -0.36
N THR A 49 -12.31 -4.47 0.56
CA THR A 49 -12.73 -4.12 1.91
C THR A 49 -11.56 -4.26 2.87
N ILE A 50 -11.24 -3.19 3.59
CA ILE A 50 -10.27 -3.14 4.69
C ILE A 50 -11.02 -2.68 5.94
N TYR A 51 -10.71 -3.30 7.08
CA TYR A 51 -11.31 -2.95 8.36
C TYR A 51 -10.29 -2.25 9.23
N PHE A 52 -10.72 -1.22 9.96
CA PHE A 52 -9.95 -0.58 11.01
C PHE A 52 -10.59 -0.84 12.36
N THR A 53 -9.80 -1.12 13.37
CA THR A 53 -10.26 -1.29 14.75
C THR A 53 -9.29 -0.65 15.71
N ASP A 54 -9.86 -0.02 16.73
CA ASP A 54 -9.20 0.48 17.92
C ASP A 54 -8.99 -0.63 18.97
N SER A 55 -9.45 -1.86 18.68
CA SER A 55 -9.34 -2.98 19.60
C SER A 55 -8.12 -3.87 19.44
N GLU A 56 -7.62 -4.32 20.58
CA GLU A 56 -6.51 -5.22 20.64
C GLU A 56 -6.88 -6.61 20.12
N PRO A 57 -5.92 -7.37 19.56
CA PRO A 57 -6.20 -8.70 19.05
C PRO A 57 -6.71 -9.67 20.12
N ASN A 58 -7.59 -10.58 19.73
CA ASN A 58 -7.87 -11.77 20.52
C ASN A 58 -6.67 -12.74 20.57
N VAL A 59 -6.77 -13.75 21.42
CA VAL A 59 -5.70 -14.73 21.63
C VAL A 59 -5.38 -15.59 20.39
N SER A 60 -6.29 -15.68 19.43
CA SER A 60 -6.06 -16.40 18.16
C SER A 60 -5.53 -15.50 17.04
N GLY A 61 -5.49 -14.18 17.23
CA GLY A 61 -5.14 -13.21 16.20
C GLY A 61 -6.14 -13.09 15.06
N THR A 62 -7.36 -13.60 15.24
CA THR A 62 -8.40 -13.64 14.21
C THR A 62 -9.45 -12.55 14.38
N GLY A 63 -9.44 -11.80 15.47
CA GLY A 63 -10.43 -10.76 15.75
C GLY A 63 -10.04 -9.91 16.94
N MET A 64 -11.02 -9.23 17.54
CA MET A 64 -10.87 -8.32 18.67
C MET A 64 -10.95 -9.07 20.00
N ILE A 65 -10.24 -8.60 21.02
CA ILE A 65 -10.19 -9.24 22.34
C ILE A 65 -11.58 -9.31 23.01
N ASP A 66 -12.41 -8.30 22.78
CA ASP A 66 -13.82 -8.25 23.13
C ASP A 66 -14.61 -7.34 22.17
N ASP A 67 -15.86 -7.02 22.50
CA ASP A 67 -16.77 -6.20 21.69
C ASP A 67 -17.00 -4.78 22.26
N SER A 68 -16.13 -4.33 23.18
CA SER A 68 -16.25 -3.04 23.85
C SER A 68 -15.78 -1.85 23.02
N GLU A 69 -15.09 -2.11 21.90
CA GLU A 69 -14.54 -1.14 20.96
C GLU A 69 -15.09 -1.34 19.53
N GLY A 70 -14.58 -0.56 18.58
CA GLY A 70 -15.19 -0.31 17.30
C GLY A 70 -14.56 -1.00 16.10
N VAL A 71 -15.34 -1.01 15.02
CA VAL A 71 -14.83 -1.35 13.70
C VAL A 71 -15.32 -0.33 12.67
N LEU A 72 -14.39 0.26 11.94
CA LEU A 72 -14.67 0.95 10.68
C LEU A 72 -14.46 -0.02 9.53
N THR A 73 -15.45 -0.14 8.66
CA THR A 73 -15.35 -0.89 7.41
C THR A 73 -15.15 0.09 6.28
N TRP A 74 -14.00 0.04 5.62
CA TRP A 74 -13.68 0.83 4.44
C TRP A 74 -13.75 0.01 3.17
N VAL A 75 -14.54 0.48 2.20
CA VAL A 75 -14.61 -0.09 0.86
C VAL A 75 -13.91 0.87 -0.10
N VAL A 76 -12.81 0.42 -0.69
CA VAL A 76 -12.06 1.17 -1.72
C VAL A 76 -12.98 1.48 -2.90
N GLY A 77 -12.79 2.66 -3.52
CA GLY A 77 -13.62 3.12 -4.63
C GLY A 77 -13.63 2.21 -5.87
N GLU A 78 -14.25 2.70 -6.94
CA GLU A 78 -14.52 1.91 -8.15
C GLU A 78 -13.28 1.66 -9.04
N SER A 79 -12.15 2.30 -8.75
CA SER A 79 -10.88 2.15 -9.46
C SER A 79 -9.79 1.60 -8.53
N ILE A 80 -8.76 1.00 -9.12
CA ILE A 80 -7.55 0.63 -8.39
C ILE A 80 -6.99 1.87 -7.68
N LEU A 81 -6.74 1.76 -6.38
CA LEU A 81 -6.04 2.76 -5.60
C LEU A 81 -4.54 2.49 -5.75
N THR A 82 -3.85 3.34 -6.51
CA THR A 82 -2.44 3.11 -6.85
C THR A 82 -1.52 3.32 -5.65
N ALA A 83 -0.42 2.59 -5.59
CA ALA A 83 0.61 2.81 -4.59
C ALA A 83 1.09 4.27 -4.59
N GLY A 84 1.29 4.81 -3.38
CA GLY A 84 1.58 6.21 -3.08
C GLY A 84 0.34 7.06 -2.83
N THR A 85 -0.87 6.57 -3.06
CA THR A 85 -2.09 7.36 -2.83
C THR A 85 -2.38 7.52 -1.34
N VAL A 86 -2.67 8.75 -0.92
CA VAL A 86 -3.13 9.09 0.43
C VAL A 86 -4.65 9.01 0.51
N VAL A 87 -5.16 8.44 1.61
CA VAL A 87 -6.58 8.43 1.95
C VAL A 87 -6.74 8.96 3.37
N THR A 88 -7.50 10.05 3.49
CA THR A 88 -7.98 10.60 4.76
C THR A 88 -9.35 10.03 5.12
N PHE A 89 -9.58 9.80 6.40
CA PHE A 89 -10.80 9.35 7.04
C PHE A 89 -11.21 10.39 8.07
N THR A 90 -12.44 10.87 7.99
CA THR A 90 -12.90 12.05 8.74
C THR A 90 -14.13 11.74 9.58
N ASP A 91 -14.22 12.42 10.72
CA ASP A 91 -15.28 12.34 11.75
C ASP A 91 -15.65 10.91 12.17
N THR A 92 -14.65 10.04 12.28
CA THR A 92 -14.80 8.58 12.37
C THR A 92 -15.43 8.07 13.66
N ASP A 93 -15.54 8.94 14.66
CA ASP A 93 -16.14 8.73 15.97
C ASP A 93 -17.68 8.72 15.97
N ASN A 94 -18.31 9.23 14.91
CA ASN A 94 -19.76 9.30 14.81
C ASN A 94 -20.27 9.33 13.36
N ASP A 95 -20.97 8.27 12.95
CA ASP A 95 -21.50 8.10 11.59
C ASP A 95 -22.69 9.02 11.24
N THR A 96 -23.16 9.82 12.21
CA THR A 96 -24.14 10.89 11.97
C THR A 96 -23.49 12.24 11.67
N ASN A 97 -22.17 12.36 11.81
CA ASN A 97 -21.46 13.59 11.52
C ASN A 97 -21.49 13.91 10.02
N PRO A 98 -21.72 15.17 9.62
CA PRO A 98 -21.84 15.54 8.20
C PRO A 98 -20.58 15.29 7.37
N ALA A 99 -19.39 15.28 7.98
CA ALA A 99 -18.14 14.98 7.31
C ALA A 99 -17.63 13.55 7.59
N PHE A 100 -18.44 12.68 8.21
CA PHE A 100 -18.14 11.24 8.32
C PHE A 100 -17.90 10.65 6.92
N GLY A 101 -16.66 10.24 6.66
CA GLY A 101 -16.31 9.79 5.32
C GLY A 101 -14.85 9.42 5.10
N ALA A 102 -14.57 9.03 3.86
CA ALA A 102 -13.22 8.82 3.36
C ALA A 102 -13.04 9.58 2.05
N SER A 103 -11.85 10.14 1.84
CA SER A 103 -11.50 10.85 0.59
C SER A 103 -11.45 9.94 -0.65
N ASN A 104 -11.35 8.62 -0.45
CA ASN A 104 -11.54 7.62 -1.49
C ASN A 104 -12.37 6.46 -0.95
N GLY A 105 -13.41 6.05 -1.69
CA GLY A 105 -14.29 4.97 -1.26
C GLY A 105 -15.31 5.42 -0.21
N THR A 106 -15.82 4.48 0.57
CA THR A 106 -16.86 4.73 1.58
C THR A 106 -16.55 3.99 2.87
N ILE A 107 -16.91 4.58 4.00
CA ILE A 107 -16.81 3.96 5.32
C ILE A 107 -18.19 3.72 5.95
N THR A 108 -18.27 2.68 6.77
CA THR A 108 -19.37 2.44 7.71
C THR A 108 -18.79 2.04 9.06
N ARG A 109 -19.53 2.27 10.14
CA ARG A 109 -19.11 1.95 11.51
C ARG A 109 -20.00 0.87 12.11
N SER A 110 -19.43 0.02 12.96
CA SER A 110 -20.16 -1.03 13.67
C SER A 110 -19.58 -1.25 15.09
N ASN A 111 -20.29 -2.08 15.88
CA ASN A 111 -20.01 -2.38 17.29
C ASN A 111 -20.18 -1.17 18.22
N ALA A 112 -19.49 -1.14 19.37
CA ALA A 112 -19.56 -0.07 20.35
C ALA A 112 -19.12 1.30 19.80
N GLY A 113 -18.58 1.29 18.57
CA GLY A 113 -18.09 2.45 17.85
C GLY A 113 -16.57 2.55 17.96
N PHE A 114 -15.95 3.08 16.91
CA PHE A 114 -14.52 3.39 16.84
C PHE A 114 -14.28 4.76 17.48
N LEU A 115 -13.40 4.88 18.48
CA LEU A 115 -13.14 6.12 19.22
C LEU A 115 -11.65 6.23 19.55
N LEU A 116 -11.06 7.39 19.29
CA LEU A 116 -9.67 7.69 19.58
C LEU A 116 -9.59 8.57 20.83
N THR A 117 -8.67 8.24 21.74
CA THR A 117 -8.57 8.96 23.02
C THR A 117 -7.30 9.79 23.13
N ALA A 118 -7.43 11.11 23.28
CA ALA A 118 -6.28 12.00 23.47
C ALA A 118 -5.62 11.89 24.87
N SER A 119 -6.41 11.63 25.92
CA SER A 119 -5.90 11.66 27.30
C SER A 119 -5.04 10.47 27.68
N GLU A 120 -5.36 9.30 27.12
CA GLU A 120 -4.60 8.07 27.37
C GLU A 120 -3.79 7.65 26.14
N GLY A 121 -4.22 8.05 24.94
CA GLY A 121 -3.70 7.57 23.67
C GLY A 121 -4.24 6.17 23.34
N ASP A 122 -4.19 5.82 22.07
CA ASP A 122 -4.87 4.65 21.54
C ASP A 122 -3.99 3.88 20.53
N ASN A 123 -4.54 2.78 20.02
CA ASN A 123 -4.01 2.08 18.87
C ASN A 123 -5.04 1.99 17.76
N ILE A 124 -4.59 1.95 16.50
CA ILE A 124 -5.44 1.58 15.39
C ILE A 124 -4.76 0.45 14.63
N PHE A 125 -5.52 -0.59 14.33
CA PHE A 125 -5.10 -1.68 13.47
C PHE A 125 -5.92 -1.70 12.19
N ALA A 126 -5.26 -2.01 11.07
CA ALA A 126 -5.90 -2.25 9.80
C ALA A 126 -5.81 -3.73 9.40
N THR A 127 -6.91 -4.32 8.94
CA THR A 127 -7.01 -5.76 8.70
C THR A 127 -7.72 -6.12 7.38
N LEU A 128 -7.37 -7.29 6.85
CA LEU A 128 -8.20 -8.02 5.89
C LEU A 128 -9.02 -9.07 6.62
N GLY A 129 -10.33 -9.08 6.36
CA GLY A 129 -11.30 -9.89 7.09
C GLY A 129 -11.84 -9.14 8.30
N ASN A 130 -13.10 -9.39 8.66
CA ASN A 130 -13.79 -8.59 9.66
C ASN A 130 -13.34 -8.96 11.09
N PRO A 131 -12.70 -8.04 11.84
CA PRO A 131 -12.27 -8.32 13.21
C PRO A 131 -13.43 -8.51 14.18
N ALA A 132 -14.60 -7.92 13.94
CA ALA A 132 -15.80 -8.12 14.75
C ALA A 132 -16.46 -9.49 14.57
N SER A 133 -16.01 -10.31 13.61
CA SER A 133 -16.54 -11.66 13.36
C SER A 133 -15.48 -12.74 13.48
N ASP A 134 -14.31 -12.43 14.05
CA ASP A 134 -13.16 -13.32 14.14
C ASP A 134 -12.68 -13.86 12.78
N GLU A 135 -12.76 -13.04 11.73
CA GLU A 135 -12.40 -13.42 10.35
C GLU A 135 -11.09 -12.80 9.84
N VAL A 136 -10.29 -12.18 10.70
CA VAL A 136 -9.01 -11.57 10.30
C VAL A 136 -8.09 -12.63 9.71
N THR A 137 -7.67 -12.36 8.48
CA THR A 137 -6.70 -13.18 7.73
C THR A 137 -5.33 -12.53 7.66
N VAL A 138 -5.28 -11.20 7.68
CA VAL A 138 -4.04 -10.42 7.64
C VAL A 138 -4.21 -9.15 8.46
N TRP A 139 -3.31 -8.91 9.41
CA TRP A 139 -3.08 -7.59 9.99
C TRP A 139 -2.14 -6.82 9.06
N LEU A 140 -2.67 -5.80 8.39
CA LEU A 140 -1.96 -5.06 7.35
C LEU A 140 -0.96 -4.09 7.96
N ALA A 141 -1.40 -3.28 8.90
CA ALA A 141 -0.58 -2.33 9.63
C ALA A 141 -1.24 -1.99 10.96
N GLY A 142 -0.50 -1.32 11.84
CA GLY A 142 -1.08 -0.64 12.98
C GLY A 142 -0.30 0.62 13.32
N PHE A 143 -0.84 1.39 14.25
CA PHE A 143 -0.05 2.35 14.99
C PHE A 143 -0.57 2.45 16.41
N GLU A 144 0.30 2.82 17.35
CA GLU A 144 -0.09 3.30 18.66
C GLU A 144 0.58 4.65 18.89
N TYR A 145 -0.15 5.55 19.51
CA TYR A 145 0.35 6.87 19.92
C TYR A 145 0.43 6.98 21.43
N ARG A 146 0.50 5.82 22.08
CA ARG A 146 0.84 5.60 23.48
C ARG A 146 1.77 4.40 23.58
N ASN A 147 3.03 4.60 23.95
CA ASN A 147 3.95 3.49 24.14
C ASN A 147 3.70 2.78 25.49
N THR A 148 2.76 1.85 25.51
CA THR A 148 2.51 0.96 26.66
C THR A 148 3.29 -0.35 26.59
N GLY A 149 4.16 -0.51 25.59
CA GLY A 149 4.90 -1.75 25.36
C GLY A 149 4.13 -2.78 24.55
N GLN A 150 3.34 -2.31 23.57
CA GLN A 150 2.40 -3.07 22.74
C GLN A 150 1.19 -3.58 23.52
N GLY A 151 -0.01 -3.40 22.94
CA GLY A 151 -1.28 -3.86 23.50
C GLY A 151 -1.37 -5.38 23.69
N THR A 152 -2.44 -5.81 24.37
CA THR A 152 -2.66 -7.23 24.68
C THR A 152 -2.66 -8.09 23.41
N ASN A 153 -2.02 -9.26 23.44
CA ASN A 153 -1.91 -10.19 22.31
C ASN A 153 -1.30 -9.60 21.01
N PHE A 154 -0.61 -8.47 21.04
CA PHE A 154 0.01 -7.87 19.86
C PHE A 154 0.82 -8.85 18.99
N SER A 155 1.52 -9.81 19.62
CA SER A 155 2.30 -10.84 18.91
C SER A 155 1.46 -11.71 17.96
N GLN A 156 0.15 -11.81 18.15
CA GLN A 156 -0.76 -12.56 17.28
C GLN A 156 -1.00 -11.85 15.94
N THR A 157 -0.78 -10.53 15.86
CA THR A 157 -0.86 -9.79 14.59
C THR A 157 0.27 -10.20 13.64
N GLY A 158 1.42 -10.56 14.22
CA GLY A 158 2.70 -10.69 13.53
C GLY A 158 3.14 -9.42 12.80
N LEU A 159 2.68 -8.25 13.25
CA LEU A 159 3.25 -6.95 12.90
C LEU A 159 4.58 -6.75 13.63
N THR A 160 5.40 -5.84 13.11
CA THR A 160 6.72 -5.52 13.64
C THR A 160 6.82 -4.00 13.81
N VAL A 161 7.11 -3.58 15.05
CA VAL A 161 7.38 -2.18 15.40
C VAL A 161 8.48 -1.61 14.51
N GLY A 162 8.26 -0.42 13.97
CA GLY A 162 9.20 0.26 13.08
C GLY A 162 9.19 -0.22 11.63
N VAL A 163 8.32 -1.18 11.27
CA VAL A 163 8.23 -1.71 9.88
C VAL A 163 6.82 -1.59 9.31
N ASN A 164 5.83 -2.07 10.04
CA ASN A 164 4.41 -1.98 9.68
C ASN A 164 3.54 -1.73 10.93
N TYR A 165 4.18 -1.25 12.00
CA TYR A 165 3.54 -0.78 13.21
C TYR A 165 4.33 0.43 13.71
N LEU A 166 3.72 1.60 13.70
CA LEU A 166 4.32 2.82 14.22
C LEU A 166 4.03 2.93 15.73
N VAL A 167 5.03 3.35 16.49
CA VAL A 167 4.87 3.74 17.89
C VAL A 167 5.29 5.19 18.01
N ILE A 168 4.38 6.07 18.45
CA ILE A 168 4.71 7.46 18.80
C ILE A 168 4.82 7.52 20.32
N ASN A 169 6.04 7.63 20.80
CA ASN A 169 6.38 7.59 22.22
C ASN A 169 6.59 9.00 22.79
N ASP A 170 7.26 9.86 22.02
CA ASP A 170 7.73 11.17 22.49
C ASP A 170 6.68 12.28 22.35
N THR A 171 5.65 12.25 23.19
CA THR A 171 4.76 13.42 23.35
C THR A 171 4.09 13.47 24.72
N ALA A 172 3.96 14.69 25.26
CA ALA A 172 3.35 14.97 26.56
C ALA A 172 1.83 14.76 26.59
N SER A 173 1.16 14.86 25.42
CA SER A 173 -0.26 14.60 25.23
C SER A 173 -0.51 13.98 23.84
N LYS A 174 -1.60 13.23 23.69
CA LYS A 174 -1.80 12.30 22.56
C LYS A 174 -2.90 12.79 21.62
N ASP A 175 -2.98 14.10 21.44
CA ASP A 175 -4.07 14.80 20.78
C ASP A 175 -4.05 14.63 19.25
N GLY A 176 -2.87 14.78 18.63
CA GLY A 176 -2.76 14.62 17.18
C GLY A 176 -1.33 14.42 16.68
N GLY A 177 -1.21 14.01 15.42
CA GLY A 177 0.09 13.94 14.77
C GLY A 177 0.02 13.60 13.30
N GLN A 178 1.05 13.98 12.56
CA GLN A 178 1.13 13.74 11.12
C GLN A 178 2.57 13.50 10.65
N TYR A 179 2.72 12.59 9.68
CA TYR A 179 3.98 12.40 8.96
C TYR A 179 4.37 13.65 8.15
N THR A 180 5.56 14.19 8.46
CA THR A 180 6.16 15.39 7.83
C THR A 180 7.39 15.09 6.99
N GLY A 181 7.82 13.83 6.94
CA GLY A 181 8.96 13.40 6.14
C GLY A 181 8.76 13.49 4.61
N VAL A 182 9.80 13.10 3.87
CA VAL A 182 9.84 13.22 2.41
C VAL A 182 8.78 12.34 1.74
N ARG A 183 8.11 12.88 0.71
CA ARG A 183 7.08 12.16 -0.06
C ARG A 183 7.46 11.94 -1.53
N THR A 184 8.71 12.17 -1.89
CA THR A 184 9.17 12.00 -3.28
C THR A 184 10.46 11.21 -3.35
N GLY A 185 10.64 10.44 -4.41
CA GLY A 185 11.94 9.86 -4.75
C GLY A 185 12.42 8.82 -3.74
N LYS A 186 11.49 8.03 -3.16
CA LYS A 186 11.83 6.81 -2.40
C LYS A 186 11.14 5.57 -2.96
N THR A 187 11.74 4.41 -2.68
CA THR A 187 11.10 3.11 -2.86
C THR A 187 10.05 2.87 -1.76
N ILE A 188 9.17 1.88 -1.97
CA ILE A 188 8.19 1.48 -0.96
C ILE A 188 8.85 1.06 0.37
N SER A 189 9.97 0.34 0.32
CA SER A 189 10.68 -0.07 1.54
C SER A 189 11.20 1.13 2.31
N GLU A 190 11.82 2.09 1.62
CA GLU A 190 12.32 3.32 2.25
C GLU A 190 11.17 4.17 2.81
N TYR A 191 10.02 4.24 2.14
CA TYR A 191 8.85 4.91 2.72
C TYR A 191 8.34 4.21 3.97
N ARG A 192 8.32 2.87 4.01
CA ARG A 192 7.97 2.12 5.24
C ARG A 192 8.88 2.50 6.40
N ASP A 193 10.19 2.51 6.17
CA ASP A 193 11.18 2.86 7.20
C ASP A 193 11.01 4.32 7.68
N LEU A 194 10.71 5.25 6.76
CA LEU A 194 10.51 6.65 7.09
C LEU A 194 9.20 6.89 7.85
N ILE A 195 8.09 6.30 7.40
CA ILE A 195 6.77 6.50 8.00
C ILE A 195 6.71 5.87 9.39
N ASN A 196 7.30 4.69 9.59
CA ASN A 196 7.31 4.01 10.88
C ASN A 196 8.45 4.48 11.82
N ASN A 197 9.02 5.67 11.56
CA ASN A 197 9.95 6.33 12.45
C ASN A 197 9.31 7.62 13.01
N GLU A 198 9.09 7.66 14.33
CA GLU A 198 8.48 8.79 15.02
C GLU A 198 9.24 10.12 14.82
N GLU A 199 10.55 10.07 14.53
CA GLU A 199 11.36 11.28 14.25
C GLU A 199 10.91 12.02 12.97
N ASN A 200 10.11 11.38 12.11
CA ASN A 200 9.56 11.99 10.89
C ASN A 200 8.10 12.44 11.06
N TRP A 201 7.65 12.59 12.31
CA TRP A 201 6.30 13.03 12.65
C TRP A 201 6.35 14.31 13.48
N ASP A 202 5.38 15.18 13.21
CA ASP A 202 5.06 16.29 14.10
C ASP A 202 3.85 15.87 14.94
N THR A 203 3.90 16.11 16.25
CA THR A 203 2.83 15.81 17.21
C THR A 203 2.28 17.09 17.81
N GLU A 204 0.98 17.08 18.10
CA GLU A 204 0.28 18.18 18.78
C GLU A 204 -0.17 17.72 20.17
N THR A 205 -0.15 18.65 21.13
CA THR A 205 -0.34 18.35 22.57
C THR A 205 -1.43 19.18 23.25
N GLU A 206 -2.08 20.10 22.53
CA GLU A 206 -3.15 20.94 23.05
C GLU A 206 -4.52 20.68 22.40
N ASP A 207 -4.54 20.48 21.07
CA ASP A 207 -5.77 20.28 20.30
C ASP A 207 -5.46 19.58 18.97
N GLY A 208 -5.83 18.31 18.86
CA GLY A 208 -5.60 17.47 17.68
C GLY A 208 -6.21 18.03 16.38
N GLU A 209 -7.29 18.82 16.46
CA GLU A 209 -7.89 19.48 15.30
C GLU A 209 -6.91 20.44 14.60
N SER A 210 -5.87 20.89 15.31
CA SER A 210 -4.83 21.77 14.75
C SER A 210 -3.95 21.09 13.70
N VAL A 211 -3.93 19.74 13.63
CA VAL A 211 -3.22 19.01 12.57
C VAL A 211 -4.06 18.84 11.29
N LEU A 212 -5.32 19.28 11.29
CA LEU A 212 -6.23 19.16 10.16
C LEU A 212 -6.23 20.40 9.25
N PRO A 213 -6.52 20.23 7.95
CA PRO A 213 -6.65 18.95 7.25
C PRO A 213 -5.27 18.30 7.06
N PHE A 214 -5.22 16.97 7.10
CA PHE A 214 -3.97 16.27 6.86
C PHE A 214 -3.37 16.59 5.48
N ASN A 215 -2.03 16.53 5.37
CA ASN A 215 -1.33 16.61 4.09
C ASN A 215 -1.70 15.43 3.18
N SER A 216 -2.59 15.71 2.25
CA SER A 216 -3.13 14.79 1.24
C SER A 216 -2.24 14.62 0.00
N THR A 217 -1.01 15.16 0.01
CA THR A 217 -0.07 14.99 -1.11
C THR A 217 0.36 13.52 -1.20
N ASN A 218 0.13 12.93 -2.37
CA ASN A 218 0.54 11.56 -2.68
C ASN A 218 2.05 11.38 -2.64
N PHE A 219 2.48 10.15 -2.35
CA PHE A 219 3.87 9.75 -2.37
C PHE A 219 4.30 9.39 -3.79
N GLU A 220 5.37 10.01 -4.26
CA GLU A 220 5.96 9.74 -5.57
C GLU A 220 7.06 8.67 -5.46
N LEU A 221 6.72 7.45 -5.87
CA LEU A 221 7.65 6.32 -5.84
C LEU A 221 8.80 6.50 -6.84
N VAL A 222 10.01 6.09 -6.45
CA VAL A 222 11.10 5.86 -7.43
C VAL A 222 10.68 4.69 -8.30
N SER A 223 10.31 4.99 -9.54
CA SER A 223 10.31 3.96 -10.57
C SER A 223 11.76 3.55 -10.82
N LEU A 224 12.12 2.30 -10.52
CA LEU A 224 13.39 1.71 -10.94
C LEU A 224 13.57 1.72 -12.47
N PHE A 225 12.53 2.09 -13.23
CA PHE A 225 12.65 2.58 -14.60
C PHE A 225 13.16 4.02 -14.62
N ASN A 226 14.41 4.19 -14.22
CA ASN A 226 15.13 5.36 -14.67
C ASN A 226 15.13 5.32 -16.21
N SER A 227 14.31 6.16 -16.82
CA SER A 227 14.34 6.51 -18.25
C SER A 227 15.65 7.22 -18.63
N ILE A 228 16.72 7.04 -17.84
CA ILE A 228 18.04 7.62 -18.04
C ILE A 228 18.76 6.89 -19.18
N ASN A 229 18.39 5.63 -19.44
CA ASN A 229 18.93 4.84 -20.53
C ASN A 229 17.99 4.68 -21.73
N THR A 230 16.96 5.53 -21.89
CA THR A 230 16.17 5.48 -23.13
C THR A 230 17.02 5.89 -24.32
N ILE A 231 16.94 5.12 -25.39
CA ILE A 231 17.58 5.40 -26.67
C ILE A 231 16.50 6.00 -27.60
N PRO A 232 16.45 7.34 -27.79
CA PRO A 232 15.35 7.97 -28.51
C PRO A 232 15.22 7.48 -29.95
N GLY A 233 14.00 7.09 -30.34
CA GLY A 233 13.72 6.60 -31.69
C GLY A 233 14.07 5.13 -31.94
N LEU A 234 14.43 4.37 -30.89
CA LEU A 234 14.71 2.95 -31.00
C LEU A 234 13.45 2.16 -31.33
N LYS A 235 13.59 1.26 -32.30
CA LYS A 235 12.58 0.32 -32.76
C LYS A 235 13.24 -1.04 -32.93
N LEU A 236 12.61 -2.05 -32.35
CA LEU A 236 12.95 -3.44 -32.60
C LEU A 236 11.99 -4.02 -33.63
N SER A 237 12.54 -4.83 -34.53
CA SER A 237 11.80 -5.58 -35.54
C SER A 237 12.17 -7.06 -35.46
N VAL A 238 11.32 -7.92 -36.01
CA VAL A 238 11.60 -9.35 -36.14
C VAL A 238 11.60 -9.71 -37.62
N GLU A 239 12.75 -10.16 -38.10
CA GLU A 239 12.95 -10.55 -39.50
C GLU A 239 13.55 -11.95 -39.52
N ASN A 240 12.91 -12.89 -40.21
CA ASN A 240 13.39 -14.29 -40.31
C ASN A 240 13.74 -14.91 -38.95
N LYS A 241 12.84 -14.75 -37.95
CA LYS A 241 13.04 -15.25 -36.57
C LYS A 241 14.31 -14.73 -35.88
N LYS A 242 14.72 -13.51 -36.24
CA LYS A 242 15.83 -12.80 -35.64
C LYS A 242 15.38 -11.39 -35.29
N ILE A 243 15.78 -10.92 -34.12
CA ILE A 243 15.47 -9.58 -33.64
C ILE A 243 16.49 -8.62 -34.23
N THR A 244 16.03 -7.53 -34.83
CA THR A 244 16.85 -6.46 -35.38
C THR A 244 16.50 -5.13 -34.71
N THR A 245 17.43 -4.18 -34.73
CA THR A 245 17.23 -2.83 -34.20
C THR A 245 17.56 -1.81 -35.29
N ASN A 246 16.81 -0.71 -35.34
CA ASN A 246 17.10 0.40 -36.26
C ASN A 246 18.29 1.27 -35.80
N ILE A 247 18.54 1.34 -34.48
CA ILE A 247 19.64 2.10 -33.86
C ILE A 247 20.27 1.30 -32.71
N GLY A 248 21.56 1.54 -32.47
CA GLY A 248 22.34 0.77 -31.50
C GLY A 248 22.60 -0.67 -31.94
N SER A 249 23.03 -1.49 -30.97
CA SER A 249 23.39 -2.89 -31.17
C SER A 249 22.70 -3.76 -30.13
N ILE A 250 22.11 -4.87 -30.56
CA ILE A 250 21.60 -5.90 -29.63
C ILE A 250 22.80 -6.61 -29.02
N ILE A 251 22.97 -6.49 -27.71
CA ILE A 251 24.10 -7.06 -26.97
C ILE A 251 23.69 -8.30 -26.16
N ASN A 252 22.40 -8.48 -25.89
CA ASN A 252 21.89 -9.64 -25.17
C ASN A 252 20.46 -9.97 -25.60
N VAL A 253 20.14 -11.26 -25.68
CA VAL A 253 18.78 -11.78 -25.87
C VAL A 253 18.60 -12.91 -24.88
N CYS A 254 17.63 -12.78 -23.98
CA CYS A 254 17.27 -13.82 -23.02
C CYS A 254 15.85 -14.32 -23.30
N ASP A 255 15.61 -15.61 -23.07
CA ASP A 255 14.24 -16.14 -23.00
C ASP A 255 13.52 -15.66 -21.73
N VAL A 256 12.24 -16.02 -21.59
CA VAL A 256 11.40 -15.65 -20.43
C VAL A 256 11.92 -16.15 -19.08
N LEU A 257 12.82 -17.14 -19.08
CA LEU A 257 13.45 -17.67 -17.87
C LEU A 257 14.77 -16.96 -17.55
N GLY A 258 15.13 -15.92 -18.33
CA GLY A 258 16.37 -15.16 -18.17
C GLY A 258 17.59 -15.85 -18.77
N LYS A 259 17.42 -16.99 -19.45
CA LYS A 259 18.55 -17.70 -20.07
C LYS A 259 18.92 -17.00 -21.37
N GLN A 260 20.20 -16.64 -21.51
CA GLN A 260 20.73 -16.07 -22.74
C GLN A 260 20.60 -17.07 -23.90
N VAL A 261 20.11 -16.59 -25.04
CA VAL A 261 19.91 -17.34 -26.27
C VAL A 261 20.62 -16.64 -27.44
N VAL A 262 20.93 -17.43 -28.48
CA VAL A 262 21.49 -16.88 -29.72
C VAL A 262 20.38 -16.17 -30.48
N ASN A 263 20.60 -14.92 -30.88
CA ASN A 263 19.66 -14.13 -31.69
C ASN A 263 19.67 -14.60 -33.17
N GLN A 264 19.20 -15.82 -33.40
CA GLN A 264 19.14 -16.50 -34.69
C GLN A 264 18.15 -17.66 -34.58
N ASP A 265 17.25 -17.80 -35.56
CA ASP A 265 16.26 -18.89 -35.61
C ASP A 265 15.43 -19.06 -34.32
N LEU A 266 15.10 -17.94 -33.69
CA LEU A 266 14.39 -17.91 -32.42
C LEU A 266 13.00 -18.55 -32.55
N PRO A 267 12.65 -19.50 -31.66
CA PRO A 267 11.29 -20.01 -31.56
C PRO A 267 10.25 -18.92 -31.28
N GLN A 268 8.98 -19.25 -31.51
CA GLN A 268 7.88 -18.36 -31.11
C GLN A 268 7.90 -18.21 -29.58
N GLY A 269 7.86 -16.98 -29.09
CA GLY A 269 8.05 -16.73 -27.67
C GLY A 269 8.29 -15.26 -27.33
N ILE A 270 8.51 -15.01 -26.04
CA ILE A 270 8.83 -13.69 -25.52
C ILE A 270 10.31 -13.68 -25.14
N TYR A 271 10.98 -12.59 -25.51
CA TYR A 271 12.40 -12.38 -25.25
C TYR A 271 12.64 -11.03 -24.59
N LEU A 272 13.60 -11.00 -23.68
CA LEU A 272 14.18 -9.78 -23.15
C LEU A 272 15.42 -9.44 -23.96
N VAL A 273 15.42 -8.27 -24.58
CA VAL A 273 16.44 -7.83 -25.54
C VAL A 273 17.14 -6.60 -24.99
N THR A 274 18.44 -6.69 -24.77
CA THR A 274 19.25 -5.53 -24.37
C THR A 274 19.88 -4.90 -25.61
N VAL A 275 19.56 -3.62 -25.85
CA VAL A 275 20.17 -2.80 -26.89
C VAL A 275 21.11 -1.79 -26.26
N LYS A 276 22.29 -1.62 -26.84
CA LYS A 276 23.28 -0.61 -26.45
C LYS A 276 23.47 0.41 -27.55
N GLN A 277 23.43 1.69 -27.21
CA GLN A 277 23.88 2.78 -28.07
C GLN A 277 24.75 3.71 -27.25
N GLU A 278 26.02 3.86 -27.64
CA GLU A 278 27.02 4.62 -26.89
C GLU A 278 27.11 4.15 -25.43
N GLU A 279 26.86 5.02 -24.46
CA GLU A 279 26.88 4.72 -23.03
C GLU A 279 25.51 4.29 -22.49
N LYS A 280 24.46 4.29 -23.32
CA LYS A 280 23.09 3.93 -22.93
C LYS A 280 22.80 2.46 -23.22
N MET A 281 22.08 1.80 -22.30
CA MET A 281 21.59 0.43 -22.45
C MET A 281 20.13 0.32 -22.07
N GLU A 282 19.31 -0.20 -22.97
CA GLU A 282 17.87 -0.32 -22.77
C GLU A 282 17.42 -1.77 -22.95
N VAL A 283 16.47 -2.22 -22.13
CA VAL A 283 15.93 -3.58 -22.18
C VAL A 283 14.49 -3.53 -22.69
N TYR A 284 14.20 -4.31 -23.73
CA TYR A 284 12.91 -4.40 -24.37
C TYR A 284 12.33 -5.81 -24.25
N LYS A 285 11.01 -5.88 -24.16
CA LYS A 285 10.26 -7.13 -24.33
C LYS A 285 9.85 -7.26 -25.80
N VAL A 286 10.27 -8.33 -26.46
CA VAL A 286 9.94 -8.61 -27.88
C VAL A 286 9.22 -9.94 -27.97
N ALA A 287 8.11 -9.97 -28.71
CA ALA A 287 7.44 -11.20 -29.08
C ALA A 287 7.84 -11.59 -30.51
N ILE A 288 8.20 -12.86 -30.70
CA ILE A 288 8.42 -13.52 -32.00
C ILE A 288 7.28 -14.48 -32.23
#